data_AF-A0A925FIT1-F1
#
_entry.id   AF-A0A925FIT1-F1
#
_cell.length_a   1.000
_cell.length_b   1.000
_cell.length_c   1.000
_cell.angle_alpha   90.00
_cell.angle_beta   90.00
_cell.angle_gamma   90.00
#
_symmetry.space_group_name_H-M   'P 1'
#
loop_
_entity.id
_entity.type
_entity.pdbx_description
1 polymer ?
#
loop_
_entity_poly.entity_id
_entity_poly.type
_entity_poly.pdbx_seq_one_letter_code
_entity_poly.pdbx_strand_id
1 'polypeptide(L)'
;MPSAVLPPPPFAQALDALPLFASLSTATRRQLIAASTQRRYATGATLFRAGGQATGLYIVLSGRVRVMRSRNGRQRVVHTEGPGGTLAEVPLFE
;
A
#
# COMPACT_ATOMS: atom_id res chain seq x y z
N MET A 1 27.04 -12.58 -0.27
CA MET A 1 26.55 -11.44 -1.08
C MET A 1 25.59 -10.63 -0.22
N PRO A 2 25.95 -9.45 0.31
CA PRO A 2 24.97 -8.63 1.00
C PRO A 2 24.07 -8.04 -0.08
N SER A 3 22.86 -8.58 -0.19
CA SER A 3 21.79 -7.94 -0.96
C SER A 3 21.54 -6.61 -0.27
N ALA A 4 22.02 -5.53 -0.87
CA ALA A 4 21.82 -4.19 -0.36
C ALA A 4 20.30 -3.96 -0.29
N VAL A 5 19.75 -3.98 0.93
CA VAL A 5 18.39 -3.53 1.18
C VAL A 5 18.45 -2.02 0.97
N LEU A 6 18.14 -1.59 -0.25
CA LEU A 6 18.02 -0.17 -0.55
C LEU A 6 17.03 0.42 0.46
N PRO A 7 17.37 1.55 1.11
CA PRO A 7 16.41 2.24 1.95
C PRO A 7 15.15 2.50 1.11
N PRO A 8 13.94 2.31 1.67
CA PRO A 8 12.74 2.54 0.90
C PRO A 8 12.79 3.96 0.34
N PRO A 9 12.55 4.15 -0.98
CA PRO A 9 12.60 5.47 -1.58
C PRO A 9 11.68 6.41 -0.78
N PRO A 10 12.05 7.69 -0.63
CA PRO A 10 11.14 8.69 -0.09
C PRO A 10 9.78 8.54 -0.79
N PHE A 11 8.68 8.64 -0.05
CA PHE A 11 7.34 8.40 -0.57
C PHE A 11 7.05 9.08 -1.93
N ALA A 12 7.65 10.25 -2.17
CA ALA A 12 7.63 10.93 -3.47
C ALA A 12 8.18 10.09 -4.63
N GLN A 13 9.34 9.46 -4.46
CA GLN A 13 9.94 8.57 -5.47
C GLN A 13 9.16 7.26 -5.63
N ALA A 14 8.54 6.76 -4.55
CA ALA A 14 7.69 5.59 -4.63
C ALA A 14 6.46 5.85 -5.52
N LEU A 15 5.84 7.03 -5.41
CA LEU A 15 4.73 7.43 -6.29
C LEU A 15 5.15 7.59 -7.75
N ASP A 16 6.37 8.05 -8.00
CA ASP A 16 6.88 8.17 -9.38
C ASP A 16 7.06 6.81 -10.07
N ALA A 17 7.35 5.77 -9.29
CA ALA A 17 7.53 4.40 -9.78
C ALA A 17 6.21 3.62 -9.95
N LEU A 18 5.08 4.16 -9.47
CA LEU A 18 3.80 3.48 -9.51
C LEU A 18 3.09 3.73 -10.85
N PRO A 19 2.78 2.68 -11.64
CA PRO A 19 2.07 2.81 -12.91
C PRO A 19 0.74 3.56 -12.79
N LEU A 20 0.05 3.39 -11.66
CA LEU A 20 -1.23 4.05 -11.37
C LEU A 20 -1.15 5.59 -11.39
N PHE A 21 0.02 6.15 -11.06
CA PHE A 21 0.24 7.61 -10.99
C PHE A 21 1.15 8.12 -12.12
N ALA A 22 1.57 7.24 -13.04
CA ALA A 22 2.48 7.57 -14.13
C ALA A 22 1.93 8.67 -15.06
N SER A 23 0.61 8.75 -15.23
CA SER A 23 -0.05 9.78 -16.06
C SER A 23 -0.24 11.13 -15.36
N LEU A 24 -0.02 11.22 -14.04
CA LEU A 24 -0.20 12.46 -13.30
C LEU A 24 0.97 13.42 -13.52
N SER A 25 0.66 14.71 -13.64
CA SER A 25 1.68 15.77 -13.65
C SER A 25 2.46 15.79 -12.34
N THR A 26 3.70 16.29 -12.39
CA THR A 26 4.55 16.46 -11.19
C THR A 26 3.86 17.32 -10.12
N ALA A 27 3.10 18.33 -10.52
CA ALA A 27 2.35 19.20 -9.59
C ALA A 27 1.24 18.41 -8.87
N THR A 28 0.46 17.61 -9.62
CA THR A 28 -0.60 16.76 -9.06
C THR A 28 -0.02 15.69 -8.13
N ARG A 29 1.12 15.08 -8.49
CA ARG A 29 1.80 14.12 -7.60
C ARG A 29 2.23 14.76 -6.29
N ARG A 30 2.78 15.98 -6.32
CA ARG A 30 3.14 16.74 -5.11
C ARG A 30 1.94 17.03 -4.21
N GLN A 31 0.79 17.35 -4.79
CA GLN A 31 -0.45 17.54 -4.03
C GLN A 31 -0.91 16.23 -3.38
N LEU A 32 -0.87 15.12 -4.12
CA LEU A 32 -1.22 13.81 -3.60
C LEU A 32 -0.28 13.40 -2.46
N ILE A 33 1.02 13.70 -2.61
CA ILE A 33 2.02 13.47 -1.56
C ILE A 33 1.66 14.23 -0.28
N ALA A 34 1.38 15.52 -0.42
CA ALA A 34 1.03 16.39 0.69
C ALA A 34 -0.28 15.99 1.39
N ALA A 35 -1.24 15.44 0.64
CA ALA A 35 -2.51 14.95 1.18
C ALA A 35 -2.42 13.54 1.80
N SER A 36 -1.29 12.85 1.64
CA SER A 36 -1.11 11.48 2.12
C SER A 36 -0.43 11.44 3.49
N THR A 37 -0.71 10.38 4.26
CA THR A 37 -0.10 10.16 5.57
C THR A 37 0.74 8.88 5.57
N GLN A 38 2.02 8.99 5.91
CA GLN A 38 2.87 7.83 6.14
C GLN A 38 2.53 7.18 7.49
N ARG A 39 2.28 5.87 7.49
CA ARG A 39 2.01 5.07 8.70
C ARG A 39 2.98 3.90 8.79
N ARG A 40 3.42 3.58 10.01
CA ARG A 40 4.26 2.43 10.30
C ARG A 40 3.51 1.45 11.17
N TYR A 41 3.60 0.17 10.82
CA TYR A 41 2.93 -0.92 11.53
C TYR A 41 3.97 -1.94 12.01
N ALA A 42 3.74 -2.51 13.19
CA ALA A 42 4.53 -3.65 13.67
C ALA A 42 4.15 -4.93 12.92
N THR A 43 5.05 -5.91 12.91
CA THR A 43 4.75 -7.23 12.35
C THR A 43 3.53 -7.85 13.04
N GLY A 44 2.59 -8.36 12.26
CA GLY A 44 1.34 -8.95 12.76
C GLY A 44 0.21 -7.95 13.02
N ALA A 45 0.46 -6.63 12.91
CA ALA A 45 -0.59 -5.63 13.01
C ALA A 45 -1.61 -5.77 11.87
N THR A 46 -2.89 -5.56 12.21
CA THR A 46 -3.98 -5.49 11.22
C THR A 46 -4.10 -4.06 10.73
N LEU A 47 -3.97 -3.84 9.42
CA LEU A 47 -4.11 -2.51 8.81
C LEU A 47 -5.58 -2.11 8.70
N PHE A 48 -6.41 -3.00 8.16
CA PHE A 48 -7.87 -2.83 8.04
C PHE A 48 -8.55 -4.20 7.89
N ARG A 49 -9.88 -4.23 7.99
CA ARG A 49 -10.72 -5.42 7.80
C ARG A 49 -11.77 -5.13 6.73
N ALA A 50 -12.13 -6.15 5.95
CA ALA A 50 -13.24 -6.04 5.00
C ALA A 50 -14.55 -5.69 5.73
N GLY A 51 -15.34 -4.78 5.15
CA GLY A 51 -16.55 -4.24 5.77
C GLY A 51 -16.31 -3.12 6.81
N GLY A 52 -15.05 -2.79 7.10
CA GLY A 52 -14.71 -1.56 7.83
C GLY A 52 -14.79 -0.31 6.94
N GLN A 53 -14.73 0.88 7.54
CA GLN A 53 -14.67 2.12 6.78
C GLN A 53 -13.45 2.15 5.86
N ALA A 54 -13.71 2.30 4.56
CA ALA A 54 -12.67 2.58 3.57
C ALA A 54 -12.09 3.97 3.88
N THR A 55 -10.85 4.01 4.33
CA THR A 55 -10.15 5.26 4.71
C THR A 55 -9.27 5.80 3.59
N GLY A 56 -9.19 5.10 2.45
CA GLY A 56 -8.41 5.48 1.27
C GLY A 56 -7.55 4.33 0.73
N LEU A 57 -6.69 4.67 -0.22
CA LEU A 57 -5.72 3.78 -0.86
C LEU A 57 -4.47 3.66 0.02
N TYR A 58 -3.93 2.44 0.13
CA TYR A 58 -2.67 2.19 0.79
C TYR A 58 -1.62 1.76 -0.23
N ILE A 59 -0.38 2.26 -0.03
CA ILE A 59 0.80 1.90 -0.82
C ILE A 59 1.83 1.33 0.15
N VAL A 60 2.34 0.14 -0.15
CA VAL A 60 3.40 -0.47 0.66
C VAL A 60 4.73 0.19 0.28
N LEU A 61 5.36 0.89 1.23
CA LEU A 61 6.69 1.50 1.02
C LEU A 61 7.83 0.55 1.37
N SER A 62 7.62 -0.30 2.37
CA SER A 62 8.60 -1.28 2.83
C SER A 62 7.91 -2.45 3.54
N GLY A 63 8.59 -3.60 3.58
CA GLY A 63 8.06 -4.81 4.20
C GLY A 63 7.10 -5.56 3.30
N ARG A 64 6.20 -6.35 3.90
CA ARG A 64 5.18 -7.13 3.21
C ARG A 64 3.86 -7.07 3.96
N VAL A 65 2.76 -7.02 3.22
CA VAL A 65 1.41 -7.03 3.77
C VAL A 65 0.64 -8.21 3.19
N ARG A 66 0.06 -9.04 4.05
CA ARG A 66 -0.76 -10.18 3.64
C ARG A 66 -2.23 -9.78 3.61
N VAL A 67 -2.87 -9.95 2.45
CA VAL A 67 -4.32 -9.83 2.31
C VAL A 67 -4.93 -11.18 2.60
N MET A 68 -5.80 -11.23 3.61
CA MET A 68 -6.43 -12.46 4.08
C MET A 68 -7.95 -12.35 3.96
N ARG A 69 -8.59 -13.41 3.45
CA ARG A 69 -10.05 -13.57 3.48
C ARG A 69 -10.41 -14.68 4.45
N SER A 70 -11.46 -14.44 5.23
CA SER A 70 -12.06 -15.47 6.06
C SER A 70 -13.24 -16.10 5.32
N ARG A 71 -13.25 -17.43 5.20
CA ARG A 71 -14.39 -18.19 4.71
C ARG A 71 -14.64 -19.36 5.66
N ASN A 72 -15.85 -19.44 6.21
CA ASN A 72 -16.26 -20.48 7.15
C ASN A 72 -15.30 -20.63 8.35
N GLY A 73 -14.90 -19.52 8.97
CA GLY A 73 -13.98 -19.50 10.12
C GLY A 73 -12.51 -19.79 9.79
N ARG A 74 -12.18 -20.14 8.54
CA ARG A 74 -10.79 -20.35 8.09
C ARG A 74 -10.28 -19.11 7.38
N GLN A 75 -9.17 -18.58 7.88
CA GLN A 75 -8.43 -17.53 7.19
C GLN A 75 -7.52 -18.12 6.11
N ARG A 76 -7.58 -17.55 4.90
CA ARG A 76 -6.66 -17.86 3.81
C ARG A 76 -6.00 -16.59 3.30
N VAL A 77 -4.70 -16.67 3.04
CA VAL A 77 -3.99 -15.62 2.31
C VAL A 77 -4.47 -15.65 0.87
N VAL A 78 -4.93 -14.52 0.38
CA VAL A 78 -5.34 -14.35 -1.02
C VAL A 78 -4.18 -13.79 -1.83
N HIS A 79 -3.50 -12.78 -1.29
CA HIS A 79 -2.34 -12.16 -1.93
C HIS A 79 -1.40 -11.55 -0.88
N THR A 80 -0.14 -11.27 -1.26
CA THR A 80 0.84 -10.59 -0.42
C THR A 80 1.49 -9.46 -1.21
N GLU A 81 1.28 -8.23 -0.76
CA GLU A 81 1.85 -7.04 -1.39
C GLU A 81 3.23 -6.71 -0.81
N GLY A 82 4.17 -6.39 -1.69
CA GLY A 82 5.50 -5.89 -1.36
C GLY A 82 5.61 -4.39 -1.67
N PRO A 83 6.82 -3.80 -1.58
CA PRO A 83 7.04 -2.39 -1.91
C PRO A 83 6.52 -2.04 -3.32
N GLY A 84 5.75 -0.96 -3.43
CA GLY A 84 5.06 -0.57 -4.67
C GLY A 84 3.72 -1.28 -4.90
N GLY A 85 3.34 -2.24 -4.07
CA GLY A 85 2.02 -2.84 -4.08
C GLY A 85 0.94 -1.89 -3.55
N THR A 86 -0.25 -1.94 -4.16
CA THR A 86 -1.43 -1.17 -3.75
C THR A 86 -2.41 -2.06 -3.00
N LEU A 87 -3.16 -1.45 -2.07
CA LEU A 87 -4.14 -2.15 -1.24
C LEU A 87 -5.39 -1.28 -1.08
N ALA A 88 -6.55 -1.92 -0.94
CA ALA A 88 -7.85 -1.26 -0.80
C ALA A 88 -8.25 -0.38 -2.00
N GLU A 89 -7.86 -0.80 -3.21
CA GLU A 89 -8.29 -0.17 -4.47
C GLU A 89 -9.77 -0.43 -4.81
N VAL A 90 -10.35 -1.52 -4.30
CA VAL A 90 -11.72 -1.95 -4.67
C VAL A 90 -12.83 -0.99 -4.22
N PRO A 91 -12.85 -0.46 -2.97
CA PRO A 91 -13.90 0.48 -2.55
C PRO A 91 -13.79 1.88 -3.17
N LEU A 92 -12.73 2.16 -3.93
CA LEU A 92 -12.46 3.47 -4.54
C LEU A 92 -13.03 3.58 -5.97
N PHE A 93 -13.41 2.45 -6.59
CA PHE A 93 -13.89 2.39 -7.97
C PHE A 93 -15.30 1.77 -8.10
N GLU A 94 -16.01 1.54 -6.98
CA GLU A 94 -17.44 1.17 -6.97
C GLU A 94 -18.34 2.32 -6.52
#